data_AF-A0A3D4URV9-F1
#
_entry.id   AF-A0A3D4URV9-F1
#
_cell.length_a   1.000
_cell.length_b   1.000
_cell.length_c   1.000
_cell.angle_alpha   90.00
_cell.angle_beta   90.00
_cell.angle_gamma   90.00
#
_symmetry.space_group_name_H-M   'P 1'
#
loop_
_entity.id
_entity.type
_entity.pdbx_description
1 polymer ?
#
loop_
_entity_poly.entity_id
_entity_poly.type
_entity_poly.pdbx_seq_one_letter_code
_entity_poly.pdbx_strand_id
1 'polypeptide(L)'
;MSEVYEIYSFDHSPEKGTVYVEAEVEDSVLAYHATQYEPECWTHGRCSTEIIWEEDDGYGPCTEKALLEHLNNHVIDWFLIPFDDL
;
A
#
# COMPACT_ATOMS: atom_id res chain seq x y z
N MET A 1 6.74 -5.90 -7.25
CA MET A 1 5.39 -5.81 -6.67
C MET A 1 5.63 -5.69 -5.19
N SER A 2 5.16 -4.63 -4.56
CA SER A 2 5.33 -4.44 -3.12
C SER A 2 4.25 -5.24 -2.39
N GLU A 3 4.65 -6.12 -1.48
CA GLU A 3 3.70 -6.90 -0.70
C GLU A 3 3.04 -6.02 0.37
N VAL A 4 1.72 -6.14 0.51
CA VAL A 4 0.94 -5.46 1.55
C VAL A 4 0.63 -6.45 2.66
N TYR A 5 1.11 -6.16 3.88
CA TYR A 5 0.93 -7.03 5.05
C TYR A 5 -0.38 -6.77 5.79
N GLU A 6 -0.71 -5.50 6.02
CA GLU A 6 -1.85 -5.10 6.84
C GLU A 6 -2.43 -3.78 6.32
N ILE A 7 -3.77 -3.66 6.29
CA ILE A 7 -4.47 -2.41 5.98
C ILE A 7 -4.88 -1.77 7.30
N TYR A 8 -4.39 -0.57 7.59
CA TYR A 8 -4.74 0.17 8.80
C TYR A 8 -6.05 0.92 8.66
N SER A 9 -6.26 1.55 7.51
CA SER A 9 -7.48 2.29 7.22
C SER A 9 -7.73 2.36 5.72
N PHE A 10 -8.99 2.49 5.33
CA PHE A 10 -9.37 2.79 3.96
C PHE A 10 -10.65 3.64 3.95
N ASP A 11 -10.75 4.53 2.97
CA ASP A 11 -11.91 5.38 2.73
C ASP A 11 -12.33 5.24 1.27
N HIS A 12 -13.51 4.65 1.05
CA HIS A 12 -14.06 4.47 -0.29
C HIS A 12 -14.95 5.67 -0.64
N SER A 13 -14.59 6.38 -1.71
CA SER A 13 -15.35 7.48 -2.27
C SER A 13 -16.10 7.04 -3.52
N PRO A 14 -17.35 6.55 -3.39
CA PRO A 14 -18.13 6.05 -4.54
C PRO A 14 -18.46 7.15 -5.56
N GLU A 15 -18.50 8.42 -5.13
CA GLU A 15 -18.71 9.56 -6.04
C GLU A 15 -17.53 9.78 -6.99
N LYS A 16 -16.31 9.44 -6.54
CA LYS A 16 -15.08 9.56 -7.32
C LYS A 16 -14.65 8.24 -7.95
N GLY A 17 -15.21 7.12 -7.50
CA GLY A 17 -14.75 5.79 -7.86
C GLY A 17 -13.32 5.52 -7.37
N THR A 18 -12.92 6.11 -6.25
CA THR A 18 -11.57 5.94 -5.68
C THR A 18 -11.63 5.42 -4.27
N VAL A 19 -10.58 4.71 -3.86
CA VAL A 19 -10.36 4.26 -2.50
C VAL A 19 -9.00 4.78 -2.04
N TYR A 20 -9.01 5.55 -0.96
CA TYR A 20 -7.80 5.87 -0.23
C TYR A 20 -7.48 4.70 0.71
N VAL A 21 -6.21 4.29 0.76
CA VAL A 21 -5.77 3.16 1.59
C VAL A 21 -4.50 3.55 2.33
N GLU A 22 -4.44 3.24 3.62
CA GLU A 22 -3.22 3.21 4.41
C GLU A 22 -2.90 1.79 4.81
N ALA A 23 -1.69 1.35 4.49
CA ALA A 23 -1.28 -0.03 4.69
C ALA A 23 0.19 -0.14 5.08
N GLU A 24 0.56 -1.26 5.69
CA GLU A 24 1.94 -1.66 5.89
C GLU A 24 2.44 -2.40 4.65
N VAL A 25 3.50 -1.84 4.04
CA VAL A 25 4.00 -2.27 2.74
C VAL A 25 5.47 -2.65 2.87
N GLU A 26 5.84 -3.80 2.30
CA GLU A 26 7.22 -4.28 2.25
C GLU A 26 8.13 -3.31 1.49
N ASP A 27 9.44 -3.35 1.80
CA ASP A 27 10.50 -2.62 1.10
C ASP A 27 10.25 -1.12 0.90
N SER A 28 9.56 -0.48 1.85
CA SER A 28 9.13 0.92 1.74
C SER A 28 10.04 1.91 2.47
N VAL A 29 10.83 1.45 3.44
CA VAL A 29 11.74 2.29 4.23
C VAL A 29 13.15 1.75 4.15
N LEU A 30 14.13 2.61 3.82
CA LEU A 30 15.53 2.23 3.85
C LEU A 30 16.00 2.08 5.31
N ALA A 31 16.28 0.85 5.74
CA ALA A 31 16.77 0.57 7.08
C ALA A 31 18.26 0.92 7.23
N TYR A 32 19.07 0.58 6.22
CA TYR A 32 20.47 1.01 6.15
C TYR A 32 20.97 1.08 4.71
N HIS A 33 21.85 2.05 4.46
CA HIS A 33 22.52 2.22 3.18
C HIS A 33 23.47 1.06 2.88
N ALA A 34 23.65 0.79 1.58
CA ALA A 34 24.65 -0.15 1.11
C ALA A 34 26.04 0.24 1.62
N THR A 35 26.80 -0.76 2.07
CA THR A 35 28.22 -0.64 2.40
C THR A 35 29.04 -1.37 1.34
N GLN A 36 30.38 -1.34 1.46
CA GLN A 36 31.25 -2.13 0.59
C GLN A 36 31.02 -3.65 0.72
N TYR A 37 30.51 -4.10 1.86
CA TYR A 37 30.37 -5.52 2.19
C TYR A 37 28.92 -6.00 2.21
N GLU A 38 27.96 -5.10 2.36
CA GLU A 38 26.55 -5.40 2.56
C GLU A 38 25.69 -4.56 1.62
N PRO A 39 24.69 -5.15 0.93
CA PRO A 39 23.74 -4.38 0.15
C PRO A 39 22.89 -3.50 1.07
N GLU A 40 22.19 -2.53 0.49
CA GLU A 40 21.15 -1.81 1.21
C GLU A 40 20.04 -2.75 1.65
N CYS A 41 19.41 -2.42 2.77
CA CYS A 41 18.29 -3.18 3.30
C CYS A 41 17.11 -2.25 3.46
N TRP A 42 15.98 -2.74 2.97
CA TRP A 42 14.69 -2.09 3.06
C TRP A 42 13.83 -2.87 4.05
N THR A 43 12.96 -2.15 4.73
CA THR A 43 12.03 -2.69 5.72
C THR A 43 10.63 -2.18 5.42
N HIS A 44 9.66 -2.79 6.09
CA HIS A 44 8.27 -2.43 5.95
C HIS A 44 8.03 -1.00 6.47
N GLY A 45 7.10 -0.31 5.83
CA GLY A 45 6.72 1.05 6.18
C GLY A 45 5.22 1.22 6.06
N ARG A 46 4.67 2.15 6.85
CA ARG A 46 3.28 2.58 6.68
C ARG A 46 3.20 3.54 5.50
N CYS A 47 2.44 3.15 4.49
CA CYS A 47 2.30 3.88 3.24
C CYS A 47 0.83 4.19 2.98
N SER A 48 0.58 5.28 2.25
CA SER A 48 -0.73 5.66 1.74
C SER A 48 -0.76 5.64 0.23
N THR A 49 -1.91 5.35 -0.35
CA THR A 49 -2.15 5.49 -1.79
C THR A 49 -3.63 5.80 -2.05
N GLU A 50 -3.94 6.28 -3.25
CA GLU A 50 -5.30 6.38 -3.77
C GLU A 50 -5.38 5.57 -5.05
N ILE A 51 -6.29 4.59 -5.08
CA ILE A 51 -6.53 3.74 -6.24
C ILE A 51 -7.93 3.97 -6.79
N ILE A 52 -8.11 3.74 -8.09
CA ILE A 52 -9.43 3.65 -8.71
C ILE A 52 -10.03 2.30 -8.31
N TRP A 53 -11.30 2.30 -7.89
CA TRP A 53 -12.04 1.10 -7.51
C TRP A 53 -13.32 1.02 -8.32
N GLU A 54 -13.32 0.20 -9.37
CA GLU A 54 -14.51 -0.07 -10.16
C GLU A 54 -15.17 -1.35 -9.63
N GLU A 55 -16.46 -1.30 -9.28
CA GLU A 55 -17.18 -2.49 -8.79
C GLU A 55 -17.22 -3.64 -9.83
N ASP A 56 -16.98 -3.33 -11.10
CA ASP A 56 -16.93 -4.26 -12.22
C ASP A 56 -15.56 -4.92 -12.42
N ASP A 57 -14.52 -4.57 -11.64
CA ASP A 57 -13.16 -5.15 -11.74
C ASP A 57 -13.07 -6.60 -11.25
N GLY A 58 -14.19 -7.24 -10.91
CA GLY A 58 -14.27 -8.64 -10.48
C GLY A 58 -13.92 -8.88 -9.02
N TYR A 59 -13.51 -7.83 -8.27
CA TYR A 59 -13.25 -7.89 -6.82
C TYR A 59 -14.51 -7.72 -5.96
N GLY A 60 -15.61 -7.23 -6.56
CA GLY A 60 -16.87 -7.00 -5.87
C GLY A 60 -16.85 -5.75 -4.96
N PRO A 61 -17.62 -5.71 -3.86
CA PRO A 61 -17.67 -4.54 -3.00
C PRO A 61 -16.32 -4.25 -2.36
N CYS A 62 -16.01 -2.96 -2.17
CA CYS A 62 -14.81 -2.49 -1.50
C CYS A 62 -14.79 -2.96 -0.03
N THR A 63 -14.20 -4.13 0.19
CA THR A 63 -13.99 -4.75 1.50
C THR A 63 -12.49 -4.89 1.72
N GLU A 64 -12.05 -4.94 2.97
CA GLU A 64 -10.64 -5.09 3.33
C GLU A 64 -9.98 -6.29 2.63
N LYS A 65 -10.67 -7.43 2.57
CA LYS A 65 -10.17 -8.62 1.86
C LYS A 65 -10.01 -8.40 0.36
N ALA A 66 -11.01 -7.78 -0.27
CA ALA A 66 -10.96 -7.48 -1.70
C ALA A 66 -9.86 -6.47 -2.01
N LEU A 67 -9.71 -5.44 -1.17
CA LEU A 67 -8.61 -4.48 -1.26
C LEU A 67 -7.26 -5.18 -1.14
N LEU A 68 -7.04 -6.00 -0.11
CA LEU A 68 -5.77 -6.69 0.09
C LEU A 68 -5.39 -7.57 -1.12
N GLU A 69 -6.38 -8.26 -1.71
CA GLU A 69 -6.18 -9.06 -2.91
C GLU A 69 -5.87 -8.18 -4.14
N HIS A 70 -6.59 -7.07 -4.31
CA HIS A 70 -6.32 -6.12 -5.39
C HIS A 70 -4.93 -5.50 -5.27
N LEU A 71 -4.55 -5.06 -4.07
CA LEU A 71 -3.29 -4.37 -3.80
C LEU A 71 -2.08 -5.29 -4.05
N ASN A 72 -2.17 -6.57 -3.67
CA ASN A 72 -1.09 -7.52 -3.88
C ASN A 72 -0.99 -8.05 -5.33
N ASN A 73 -2.07 -7.94 -6.11
CA ASN A 73 -2.09 -8.37 -7.51
C ASN A 73 -1.75 -7.25 -8.52
N HIS A 74 -1.66 -6.00 -8.07
CA HIS A 74 -1.37 -4.84 -8.92
C HIS A 74 -0.07 -4.14 -8.51
N VAL A 75 0.55 -3.47 -9.49
CA VAL A 75 1.65 -2.56 -9.21
C VAL A 75 1.05 -1.22 -8.81
N ILE A 76 1.30 -0.82 -7.57
CA ILE A 76 0.72 0.36 -6.96
C ILE A 76 1.85 1.29 -6.52
N ASP A 77 1.68 2.57 -6.81
CA ASP A 77 2.56 3.62 -6.32
C ASP A 77 2.16 3.98 -4.88
N TRP A 78 3.07 3.69 -3.96
CA TRP A 78 2.90 3.93 -2.54
C TRP A 78 3.64 5.18 -2.10
N PHE A 79 3.00 5.99 -1.27
CA PHE A 79 3.62 7.15 -0.63
C PHE A 79 3.87 6.84 0.83
N LEU A 80 5.15 6.82 1.24
CA LEU A 80 5.52 6.60 2.63
C LEU A 80 4.92 7.70 3.52
N ILE A 81 4.20 7.29 4.56
CA ILE A 81 3.70 8.22 5.58
C ILE A 81 4.85 8.51 6.54
N PRO A 82 5.28 9.79 6.68
CA PRO A 82 6.34 10.15 7.61
C PRO A 82 5.99 9.74 9.04
N PHE A 83 6.98 9.30 9.82
CA PHE A 83 6.75 8.88 11.20
C PHE A 83 6.17 9.99 12.09
N ASP A 84 6.43 11.26 11.74
CA ASP A 84 5.90 12.43 12.44
C ASP A 84 4.38 12.65 12.23
N ASP A 85 3.80 11.99 11.21
CA ASP A 85 2.38 12.07 10.85
C ASP A 85 1.56 10.83 11.32
N LEU A 86 2.18 9.91 12.06
CA LEU A 86 1.57 8.69 12.63
C LEU A 86 1.03 8.91 14.05
#